data_AF-A0A7S2V058-F1
#
_entry.id   AF-A0A7S2V058-F1
#
_cell.length_a   1.000
_cell.length_b   1.000
_cell.length_c   1.000
_cell.angle_alpha   90.00
_cell.angle_beta   90.00
_cell.angle_gamma   90.00
#
_symmetry.space_group_name_H-M   'P 1'
#
loop_
_entity.id
_entity.type
_entity.pdbx_description
1 polymer ?
#
loop_
_entity_poly.entity_id
_entity_poly.type
_entity_poly.pdbx_seq_one_letter_code
_entity_poly.pdbx_strand_id
1 'polypeptide(L)'
;EEVPLSDEVHVADSLNGALGLLSSGELGAVVENIFIIGGGKVYTEALSSPLCKRIYFTEVQSDQFSDCDTTFPQFADTFEEVQASEAHEHKGIKFMFKVFERAASKESDQENNVNQANLPAEDVPPPAKKA
;
A
#
# COMPACT_ATOMS: atom_id res chain seq x y z
N GLU A 1 -25.41 -21.12 -20.18
CA GLU A 1 -25.45 -19.82 -20.87
C GLU A 1 -24.43 -18.91 -20.22
N GLU A 2 -23.53 -18.32 -21.01
CA GLU A 2 -22.68 -17.23 -20.53
C GLU A 2 -23.52 -15.96 -20.50
N VAL A 3 -23.63 -15.34 -19.33
CA VAL A 3 -24.27 -14.04 -19.19
C VAL A 3 -23.28 -13.00 -19.74
N PRO A 4 -23.66 -12.19 -20.75
CA PRO A 4 -22.79 -11.15 -21.25
C PRO A 4 -22.50 -10.13 -20.15
N LEU A 5 -21.23 -9.74 -20.02
CA LEU A 5 -20.80 -8.71 -19.08
C LEU A 5 -21.29 -7.34 -19.54
N SER A 6 -21.68 -6.48 -18.60
CA SER A 6 -22.00 -5.08 -18.89
C SER A 6 -20.72 -4.27 -19.14
N ASP A 7 -20.88 -3.10 -19.76
CA ASP A 7 -19.76 -2.19 -20.06
C ASP A 7 -19.02 -1.68 -18.81
N GLU A 8 -19.66 -1.77 -17.64
CA GLU A 8 -19.09 -1.39 -16.32
C GLU A 8 -18.23 -2.50 -15.70
N VAL A 9 -18.23 -3.71 -16.28
CA VAL A 9 -17.45 -4.86 -15.80
C VAL A 9 -16.27 -5.09 -16.70
N HIS A 10 -15.10 -4.65 -16.25
CA HIS A 10 -13.84 -4.87 -16.94
C HIS A 10 -13.16 -6.15 -16.43
N VAL A 11 -12.60 -6.92 -17.36
CA VAL A 11 -11.82 -8.14 -17.05
C VAL A 11 -10.35 -7.84 -17.30
N ALA A 12 -9.50 -8.27 -16.37
CA ALA A 12 -8.06 -8.26 -16.51
C ALA A 12 -7.50 -9.65 -16.18
N ASP A 13 -6.38 -10.00 -16.77
CA ASP A 13 -5.69 -11.29 -16.58
C ASP A 13 -4.84 -11.35 -15.29
N SER A 14 -4.68 -10.21 -14.62
CA SER A 14 -3.79 -10.03 -13.47
C SER A 14 -4.19 -8.79 -12.66
N LEU A 15 -3.76 -8.72 -11.39
CA LEU A 15 -3.96 -7.53 -10.57
C LEU A 15 -3.31 -6.30 -11.19
N ASN A 16 -2.08 -6.44 -11.70
CA ASN A 16 -1.39 -5.36 -12.39
C ASN A 16 -2.10 -4.92 -13.68
N GLY A 17 -2.67 -5.87 -14.45
CA GLY A 17 -3.51 -5.54 -15.60
C GLY A 17 -4.71 -4.70 -15.19
N ALA A 18 -5.41 -5.07 -14.10
CA ALA A 18 -6.54 -4.31 -13.57
C ALA A 18 -6.12 -2.90 -13.11
N LEU A 19 -4.99 -2.78 -12.38
CA LEU A 19 -4.47 -1.48 -11.95
C LEU A 19 -4.02 -0.61 -13.13
N GLY A 20 -3.54 -1.22 -14.22
CA GLY A 20 -3.20 -0.54 -15.47
C GLY A 20 -4.40 0.16 -16.11
N LEU A 21 -5.58 -0.47 -16.09
CA LEU A 21 -6.84 0.13 -16.56
C LEU A 21 -7.23 1.39 -15.76
N LEU A 22 -6.79 1.47 -14.51
CA LEU A 22 -7.10 2.56 -13.58
C LEU A 22 -5.99 3.63 -13.56
N SER A 23 -4.79 3.31 -14.04
CA SER A 23 -3.62 4.20 -13.98
C SER A 23 -3.65 5.31 -15.05
N SER A 24 -4.47 5.16 -16.10
CA SER A 24 -4.61 6.15 -17.18
C SER A 24 -5.94 5.97 -17.91
N GLY A 25 -6.42 7.01 -18.61
CA GLY A 25 -7.66 6.97 -19.39
C GLY A 25 -8.90 7.43 -18.62
N GLU A 26 -10.09 7.14 -19.18
CA GLU A 26 -11.37 7.64 -18.66
C GLU A 26 -11.70 7.09 -17.27
N LEU A 27 -11.37 5.81 -17.00
CA LEU A 27 -11.59 5.19 -15.69
C LEU A 27 -10.74 5.84 -14.59
N GLY A 28 -9.46 6.07 -14.85
CA GLY A 28 -8.57 6.74 -13.90
C GLY A 28 -8.98 8.18 -13.57
N ALA A 29 -9.75 8.83 -14.43
CA ALA A 29 -10.26 10.18 -14.20
C ALA A 29 -11.50 10.22 -13.28
N VAL A 30 -12.24 9.11 -13.15
CA VAL A 30 -13.49 9.05 -12.39
C VAL A 30 -13.39 8.20 -11.12
N VAL A 31 -12.42 7.28 -11.04
CA VAL A 31 -12.25 6.40 -9.88
C VAL A 31 -11.41 7.09 -8.81
N GLU A 32 -12.04 7.37 -7.66
CA GLU A 32 -11.37 7.98 -6.50
C GLU A 32 -10.64 6.95 -5.63
N ASN A 33 -11.28 5.82 -5.34
CA ASN A 33 -10.80 4.82 -4.40
C ASN A 33 -10.83 3.41 -5.02
N ILE A 34 -9.82 2.61 -4.71
CA ILE A 34 -9.68 1.22 -5.18
C ILE A 34 -9.72 0.29 -3.98
N PHE A 35 -10.60 -0.71 -4.03
CA PHE A 35 -10.73 -1.73 -2.98
C PHE A 35 -10.47 -3.12 -3.56
N ILE A 36 -9.54 -3.85 -2.94
CA ILE A 36 -9.32 -5.27 -3.22
C ILE A 36 -10.27 -6.07 -2.33
N ILE A 37 -11.29 -6.67 -2.92
CA ILE A 37 -12.38 -7.32 -2.18
C ILE A 37 -12.24 -8.83 -2.03
N GLY A 38 -11.23 -9.46 -2.65
CA GLY A 38 -10.78 -10.77 -2.20
C GLY A 38 -10.30 -11.78 -3.23
N GLY A 39 -10.26 -13.01 -2.74
CA GLY A 39 -9.45 -14.12 -3.23
C GLY A 39 -8.11 -14.18 -2.49
N GLY A 40 -7.79 -15.31 -1.82
CA GLY A 40 -6.55 -15.44 -1.04
C GLY A 40 -5.28 -15.13 -1.85
N LYS A 41 -5.25 -15.53 -3.12
CA LYS A 41 -4.16 -15.19 -4.06
C LYS A 41 -4.08 -13.69 -4.35
N VAL A 42 -5.24 -13.05 -4.58
CA VAL A 42 -5.32 -11.61 -4.88
C VAL A 42 -4.90 -10.79 -3.66
N TYR A 43 -5.31 -11.19 -2.45
CA TYR A 43 -4.84 -10.56 -1.22
C TYR A 43 -3.33 -10.70 -1.05
N THR A 44 -2.76 -11.87 -1.34
CA THR A 44 -1.31 -12.11 -1.25
C THR A 44 -0.54 -11.17 -2.18
N GLU A 45 -0.98 -11.03 -3.43
CA GLU A 45 -0.39 -10.12 -4.40
C GLU A 45 -0.57 -8.65 -3.99
N ALA A 46 -1.77 -8.27 -3.55
CA ALA A 46 -2.07 -6.90 -3.15
C ALA A 46 -1.27 -6.45 -1.93
N LEU A 47 -1.15 -7.27 -0.89
CA LEU A 47 -0.38 -6.93 0.32
C LEU A 47 1.12 -6.78 0.03
N SER A 48 1.63 -7.55 -0.92
CA SER A 48 3.02 -7.44 -1.38
C SER A 48 3.28 -6.17 -2.19
N SER A 49 2.23 -5.56 -2.76
CA SER A 49 2.34 -4.34 -3.54
C SER A 49 2.48 -3.10 -2.65
N PRO A 50 3.43 -2.19 -2.91
CA PRO A 50 3.55 -0.93 -2.17
C PRO A 50 2.33 -0.01 -2.37
N LEU A 51 1.48 -0.30 -3.36
CA LEU A 51 0.26 0.45 -3.62
C LEU A 51 -0.87 0.13 -2.61
N CYS A 52 -0.81 -0.99 -1.90
CA CYS A 52 -1.78 -1.31 -0.86
C CYS A 52 -1.46 -0.50 0.41
N LYS A 53 -2.24 0.55 0.65
CA LYS A 53 -2.01 1.53 1.73
C LYS A 53 -2.66 1.15 3.05
N ARG A 54 -3.86 0.55 2.99
CA ARG A 54 -4.71 0.34 4.15
C ARG A 54 -5.48 -0.98 4.04
N ILE A 55 -5.64 -1.66 5.17
CA ILE A 55 -6.45 -2.88 5.31
C ILE A 55 -7.61 -2.56 6.25
N TYR A 56 -8.83 -2.77 5.76
CA TYR A 56 -10.03 -2.79 6.59
C TYR A 56 -10.32 -4.24 6.94
N PHE A 57 -10.12 -4.58 8.21
CA PHE A 57 -10.12 -5.96 8.69
C PHE A 57 -11.29 -6.20 9.63
N THR A 58 -12.07 -7.24 9.38
CA THR A 58 -13.08 -7.73 10.34
C THR A 58 -12.51 -8.96 11.02
N GLU A 59 -12.07 -8.82 12.26
CA GLU A 59 -11.53 -9.92 13.04
C GLU A 59 -12.67 -10.71 13.68
N VAL A 60 -12.94 -11.90 13.18
CA VAL A 60 -13.94 -12.82 13.73
C VAL A 60 -13.29 -13.68 14.81
N GLN A 61 -13.77 -13.55 16.05
CA GLN A 61 -13.22 -14.24 17.22
C GLN A 61 -13.97 -15.56 17.44
N SER A 62 -13.74 -16.53 16.56
CA SER A 62 -14.36 -17.86 16.68
C SER A 62 -13.50 -18.98 16.11
N ASP A 63 -13.31 -20.04 16.90
CA ASP A 63 -12.58 -21.24 16.48
C ASP A 63 -13.41 -22.18 15.58
N GLN A 64 -14.70 -21.86 15.35
CA GLN A 64 -15.61 -22.70 14.55
C GLN A 64 -15.26 -22.72 13.05
N PHE A 65 -14.32 -21.88 12.61
CA PHE A 65 -13.94 -21.73 11.21
C PHE A 65 -12.52 -22.28 10.91
N SER A 66 -12.04 -23.26 11.67
CA SER A 66 -10.69 -23.82 11.51
C SER A 66 -10.47 -24.57 10.19
N ASP A 67 -11.53 -25.09 9.58
CA ASP A 67 -11.46 -26.03 8.46
C ASP A 67 -11.73 -25.36 7.09
N CYS A 68 -11.47 -24.05 6.97
CA CYS A 68 -11.60 -23.30 5.72
C CYS A 68 -10.52 -23.69 4.69
N ASP A 69 -10.88 -23.67 3.41
CA ASP A 69 -9.95 -23.98 2.29
C ASP A 69 -9.00 -22.83 1.93
N THR A 70 -9.30 -21.63 2.42
CA THR A 70 -8.62 -20.38 2.11
C THR A 70 -8.39 -19.59 3.37
N THR A 71 -7.19 -19.04 3.52
CA THR A 71 -6.80 -18.20 4.64
C THR A 71 -6.44 -16.80 4.16
N PHE A 72 -6.57 -15.81 5.06
CA PHE A 72 -6.04 -14.48 4.80
C PHE A 72 -4.52 -14.51 5.00
N PRO A 73 -3.71 -14.01 4.06
CA PRO A 73 -2.25 -14.00 4.15
C PRO A 73 -1.75 -13.15 5.35
N GLN A 74 -0.57 -13.48 5.87
CA GLN A 74 0.07 -12.74 6.96
C GLN A 74 0.54 -11.34 6.49
N PHE A 75 0.31 -10.32 7.31
CA PHE A 75 0.64 -8.92 6.98
C PHE A 75 1.24 -8.11 8.14
N ALA A 76 1.36 -8.71 9.33
CA ALA A 76 1.78 -8.03 10.55
C ALA A 76 3.19 -7.41 10.48
N ASP A 77 4.06 -7.90 9.58
CA ASP A 77 5.42 -7.38 9.43
C ASP A 77 5.48 -6.09 8.60
N THR A 78 4.39 -5.71 7.95
CA THR A 78 4.35 -4.60 6.98
C THR A 78 3.28 -3.56 7.30
N PHE A 79 2.32 -3.89 8.15
CA PHE A 79 1.22 -3.02 8.50
C PHE A 79 1.06 -2.91 10.02
N GLU A 80 0.70 -1.71 10.47
CA GLU A 80 0.47 -1.40 11.88
C GLU A 80 -1.02 -1.11 12.10
N GLU A 81 -1.56 -1.58 13.22
CA GLU A 81 -2.94 -1.28 13.62
C GLU A 81 -3.04 0.19 14.01
N VAL A 82 -3.92 0.94 13.34
CA VAL A 82 -4.15 2.38 13.61
C VAL A 82 -5.49 2.65 14.28
N GLN A 83 -6.43 1.72 14.16
CA GLN A 83 -7.76 1.85 14.75
C GLN A 83 -8.35 0.47 15.04
N ALA A 84 -9.06 0.36 16.16
CA ALA A 84 -9.92 -0.77 16.49
C ALA A 84 -11.27 -0.26 16.99
N SER A 85 -12.34 -0.97 16.65
CA SER A 85 -13.67 -0.77 17.23
C SER A 85 -13.78 -1.47 18.59
N GLU A 86 -14.87 -1.19 19.29
CA GLU A 86 -15.35 -2.05 20.37
C GLU A 86 -15.69 -3.46 19.85
N ALA A 87 -15.80 -4.43 20.76
CA ALA A 87 -16.26 -5.76 20.42
C ALA A 87 -17.75 -5.76 20.08
N HIS A 88 -18.09 -6.41 18.97
CA HIS A 88 -19.45 -6.64 18.51
C HIS A 88 -19.82 -8.11 18.64
N GLU A 89 -21.12 -8.41 18.70
CA GLU A 89 -21.62 -9.77 18.70
C GLU A 89 -22.83 -9.89 17.75
N HIS A 90 -22.83 -10.93 16.91
CA HIS A 90 -23.98 -11.29 16.09
C HIS A 90 -24.18 -12.80 16.13
N LYS A 91 -25.36 -13.25 16.56
CA LYS A 91 -25.71 -14.68 16.66
C LYS A 91 -24.68 -15.50 17.44
N GLY A 92 -24.15 -14.94 18.53
CA GLY A 92 -23.14 -15.59 19.38
C GLY A 92 -21.72 -15.59 18.82
N ILE A 93 -21.47 -14.97 17.67
CA ILE A 93 -20.14 -14.79 17.10
C ILE A 93 -19.65 -13.38 17.42
N LYS A 94 -18.51 -13.28 18.10
CA LYS A 94 -17.86 -12.00 18.40
C LYS A 94 -16.95 -11.56 17.28
N PHE A 95 -16.90 -10.26 17.02
CA PHE A 95 -16.00 -9.70 16.02
C PHE A 95 -15.63 -8.24 16.33
N MET A 96 -14.55 -7.76 15.71
CA MET A 96 -14.09 -6.37 15.81
C MET A 96 -13.73 -5.85 14.42
N PHE A 97 -13.92 -4.55 14.21
CA PHE A 97 -13.41 -3.86 13.04
C PHE A 97 -12.07 -3.22 13.37
N LYS A 98 -11.05 -3.53 12.58
CA LYS A 98 -9.70 -3.01 12.72
C LYS A 98 -9.28 -2.35 11.42
N VAL A 99 -8.47 -1.30 11.54
CA VAL A 99 -7.84 -0.63 10.40
C VAL A 99 -6.34 -0.74 10.59
N PHE A 100 -5.66 -1.22 9.55
CA PHE A 100 -4.21 -1.27 9.50
C PHE A 100 -3.69 -0.39 8.37
N GLU A 101 -2.58 0.29 8.60
CA GLU A 101 -1.88 1.08 7.59
C GLU A 101 -0.48 0.56 7.35
N ARG A 102 0.01 0.69 6.12
CA ARG A 102 1.35 0.26 5.78
C ARG A 102 2.37 1.07 6.58
N ALA A 103 3.26 0.37 7.28
CA ALA A 103 4.34 1.01 8.02
C ALA A 103 5.21 1.82 7.06
N ALA A 104 5.63 3.03 7.48
CA ALA A 104 6.52 3.85 6.67
C ALA A 104 7.84 3.09 6.45
N SER A 105 8.18 2.82 5.19
CA SER A 105 9.51 2.35 4.83
C SER A 105 10.53 3.41 5.24
N LYS A 106 11.54 3.02 6.02
CA LYS A 106 12.76 3.82 6.15
C LYS A 106 13.48 3.76 4.80
N GLU A 107 13.08 4.61 3.87
CA GLU A 107 13.85 4.86 2.66
C GLU A 107 15.18 5.47 3.10
N SER A 108 16.26 4.72 2.94
CA SER A 108 17.61 5.24 3.08
C SER A 108 17.89 6.17 1.90
N ASP A 109 17.93 7.47 2.16
CA ASP A 109 18.56 8.44 1.28
C ASP A 109 20.02 8.03 1.04
N GLN A 110 20.30 7.35 -0.07
CA GLN A 110 21.63 7.34 -0.67
C GLN A 110 21.62 8.30 -1.85
N GLU A 111 21.64 9.59 -1.55
CA GLU A 111 22.02 10.62 -2.51
C GLU A 111 23.55 10.58 -2.65
N ASN A 112 23.98 10.14 -3.84
CA ASN A 112 25.37 9.93 -4.23
C ASN A 112 26.21 11.20 -4.05
N ASN A 113 27.12 11.19 -3.08
CA ASN A 113 28.23 12.13 -2.98
C ASN A 113 29.34 11.74 -3.98
N VAL A 114 29.26 12.26 -5.21
CA VAL A 114 30.43 12.37 -6.11
C VAL A 114 30.29 13.62 -6.97
N ASN A 115 30.98 14.70 -6.59
CA ASN A 115 31.92 15.44 -7.45
C ASN A 115 32.39 16.73 -6.77
N GLN A 116 33.46 16.59 -6.00
CA GLN A 116 34.35 17.68 -5.63
C GLN A 116 35.10 18.11 -6.90
N ALA A 117 34.60 19.12 -7.60
CA ALA A 117 35.35 19.81 -8.65
C ALA A 117 36.33 20.78 -7.99
N ASN A 118 37.59 20.40 -8.07
CA ASN A 118 38.79 21.13 -7.69
C ASN A 118 38.87 22.46 -8.48
N LEU A 119 38.98 23.61 -7.79
CA LEU A 119 39.39 24.89 -8.38
C LEU A 119 40.53 25.47 -7.51
N PRO A 120 41.63 25.94 -8.11
CA PRO A 120 42.85 26.31 -7.38
C PRO A 120 42.68 27.64 -6.64
N ALA A 121 43.36 27.77 -5.50
CA ALA A 121 43.46 28.98 -4.71
C ALA A 121 44.11 30.11 -5.52
N GLU A 122 43.35 31.17 -5.80
CA GLU A 122 43.91 32.44 -6.26
C GLU A 122 44.16 33.41 -5.10
N ASP A 123 45.31 34.04 -5.22
CA ASP A 123 46.07 34.89 -4.32
C ASP A 123 45.29 36.16 -3.92
N VAL A 124 44.91 36.30 -2.64
CA VAL A 124 44.32 37.55 -2.11
C VAL A 124 45.43 38.36 -1.43
N PRO A 125 45.83 39.53 -1.97
CA PRO A 125 46.88 40.34 -1.35
C PRO A 125 46.37 41.06 -0.08
N PRO A 126 47.23 41.27 0.93
CA PRO A 126 46.84 41.84 2.21
C PRO A 126 46.54 43.35 2.11
N PRO A 127 45.59 43.89 2.90
CA PRO A 127 45.26 45.30 2.90
C PRO A 127 46.38 46.15 3.54
N ALA A 128 46.80 47.18 2.80
CA ALA A 128 47.82 48.14 3.21
C ALA A 128 47.37 48.99 4.42
N LYS A 129 48.23 49.09 5.43
CA LYS A 129 48.16 50.12 6.47
C LYS A 129 48.50 51.48 5.86
N LYS A 130 47.67 52.50 6.08
CA LYS A 130 48.05 53.91 5.96
C LYS A 130 47.67 54.65 7.25
N ALA A 131 48.61 55.53 7.61
CA ALA A 131 48.64 56.41 8.76
C ALA A 131 47.50 57.42 8.80
#